data_AF-A0A1E3IB84-F1
#
_entry.id   AF-A0A1E3IB84-F1
#
_cell.length_a   1.000
_cell.length_b   1.000
_cell.length_c   1.000
_cell.angle_alpha   90.00
_cell.angle_beta   90.00
_cell.angle_gamma   90.00
#
_symmetry.space_group_name_H-M   'P 1'
#
loop_
_entity.id
_entity.type
_entity.pdbx_description
1 polymer ?
#
loop_
_entity_poly.entity_id
_entity_poly.type
_entity_poly.pdbx_seq_one_letter_code
_entity_poly.pdbx_strand_id
1 'polypeptide(L)'
;MFIPSPLKLSSLFLPFIHSSQQDSKSLTFKPIHAHTHTFSPDSFQSTLFLHDSNPVTSFCAHDYPIEALGGETNIPQLNKDGSLQIRTQKKLIRRSRIRPPTITSWAYSHHAQVQSLSSRRLNSTLALSQWNAPDYNDPLGGWEDIEVTVPDMSDRQTVIALAKMTSNAYVLPNDDGWYGLSKFNSTIPFGWEPDADGLRGHIFADENNETVIISVKGTSAGLLGSGGPTAKNDKFNDNLLFSCCCARIDFSWSTVCDCYSGDNKCGQTCLEDALVSESVYATVGTNLYNNITYMYPNASIWLTGHSLGGSVSALIALSFGAPAVTFEAPGDFLPASRLHLPLPPGMPSNLSGITHVYHTADPIPMGVCNGAYSGCYAAGFAMESKCHTGETILYDTVKVKGWSVDVRTHRIAEVIDKVLAEPWEDEELRNEEKEREISKVVTNNFGRIISYLSRVASQWRRIIHQWGGVHSLIEQNYQVSSWGWRRRGHKKRPGNGKDEDDDWKQHGGVPKPMPEEDCVDCFKWEFGDWDQK
;
A
#
# COMPACT_ATOMS: atom_id res chain seq x y z
N MET A 1 -89.56 43.30 3.65
CA MET A 1 -88.78 44.12 4.60
C MET A 1 -87.92 43.15 5.40
N PHE A 2 -86.62 43.44 5.50
CA PHE A 2 -85.51 42.63 6.01
C PHE A 2 -84.79 41.65 5.04
N ILE A 3 -83.50 41.94 4.93
CA ILE A 3 -82.34 41.49 4.12
C ILE A 3 -81.20 41.37 5.17
N PRO A 4 -80.13 40.54 5.03
CA PRO A 4 -79.69 39.78 3.86
C PRO A 4 -79.53 38.26 4.07
N SER A 5 -79.59 37.57 2.94
CA SER A 5 -79.22 36.18 2.66
C SER A 5 -77.72 36.05 2.29
N PRO A 6 -77.08 34.88 2.47
CA PRO A 6 -75.81 34.58 1.82
C PRO A 6 -76.05 33.89 0.46
N LEU A 7 -75.50 34.47 -0.61
CA LEU A 7 -75.54 33.96 -1.98
C LEU A 7 -74.39 32.98 -2.25
N LYS A 8 -74.73 31.89 -2.95
CA LYS A 8 -73.83 31.02 -3.73
C LYS A 8 -73.41 31.74 -5.04
N LEU A 9 -72.16 31.57 -5.51
CA LEU A 9 -71.80 30.96 -6.83
C LEU A 9 -70.29 31.08 -7.19
N SER A 10 -69.77 29.98 -7.75
CA SER A 10 -68.72 29.81 -8.80
C SER A 10 -67.25 30.27 -8.65
N SER A 11 -66.31 29.33 -8.83
CA SER A 11 -65.11 29.38 -9.74
C SER A 11 -64.19 28.15 -9.53
N LEU A 12 -64.09 27.21 -10.50
CA LEU A 12 -63.03 26.98 -11.52
C LEU A 12 -61.71 26.35 -10.96
N PHE A 13 -61.43 25.05 -11.17
CA PHE A 13 -60.79 24.34 -12.32
C PHE A 13 -59.23 24.49 -12.45
N LEU A 14 -58.53 23.36 -12.18
CA LEU A 14 -57.23 22.85 -12.68
C LEU A 14 -55.89 23.62 -12.47
N PRO A 15 -54.78 22.90 -12.19
CA PRO A 15 -53.42 23.36 -12.51
C PRO A 15 -52.76 22.45 -13.57
N PHE A 16 -52.32 23.03 -14.69
CA PHE A 16 -51.30 22.46 -15.57
C PHE A 16 -50.67 23.56 -16.46
N ILE A 17 -49.32 23.57 -16.48
CA ILE A 17 -48.41 23.85 -17.62
C ILE A 17 -47.92 25.31 -17.90
N HIS A 18 -46.57 25.42 -17.89
CA HIS A 18 -45.63 26.36 -18.58
C HIS A 18 -45.57 27.83 -18.12
N SER A 19 -44.45 28.56 -18.20
CA SER A 19 -43.31 28.51 -19.13
C SER A 19 -42.05 29.10 -18.48
N SER A 20 -40.90 28.56 -18.90
CA SER A 20 -39.56 29.11 -18.73
C SER A 20 -39.34 30.38 -19.57
N GLN A 21 -38.62 31.36 -19.02
CA GLN A 21 -37.53 32.12 -19.67
C GLN A 21 -36.78 32.88 -18.55
N GLN A 22 -35.61 32.37 -18.16
CA GLN A 22 -34.30 32.97 -18.43
C GLN A 22 -34.20 34.45 -18.04
N ASP A 23 -33.49 34.70 -16.94
CA ASP A 23 -32.57 35.83 -16.89
C ASP A 23 -31.24 35.36 -16.30
N SER A 24 -30.17 35.62 -17.03
CA SER A 24 -28.82 35.14 -16.78
C SER A 24 -28.17 35.92 -15.63
N LYS A 25 -27.62 35.21 -14.64
CA LYS A 25 -26.55 35.76 -13.81
C LYS A 25 -25.36 34.82 -13.82
N SER A 26 -24.31 35.28 -14.50
CA SER A 26 -22.95 34.77 -14.41
C SER A 26 -22.48 34.83 -12.96
N LEU A 27 -22.14 33.68 -12.38
CA LEU A 27 -21.25 33.60 -11.24
C LEU A 27 -19.92 33.05 -11.74
N THR A 28 -18.97 33.97 -11.86
CA THR A 28 -17.57 33.67 -12.13
C THR A 28 -16.99 33.08 -10.85
N PHE A 29 -16.73 31.78 -10.84
CA PHE A 29 -15.91 31.17 -9.80
C PHE A 29 -14.46 31.51 -10.11
N LYS A 30 -13.85 32.32 -9.24
CA LYS A 30 -12.40 32.43 -9.18
C LYS A 30 -11.86 31.12 -8.58
N PRO A 31 -10.72 30.60 -9.05
CA PRO A 31 -10.05 29.51 -8.38
C PRO A 31 -9.75 29.98 -6.96
N ILE A 32 -10.33 29.31 -5.95
CA ILE A 32 -9.83 29.46 -4.59
C ILE A 32 -8.53 28.65 -4.60
N HIS A 33 -7.43 29.38 -4.78
CA HIS A 33 -6.10 28.90 -4.50
C HIS A 33 -6.12 28.16 -3.15
N ALA A 34 -5.64 26.91 -3.12
CA ALA A 34 -4.88 26.47 -1.95
C ALA A 34 -3.90 27.59 -1.67
N HIS A 35 -3.96 28.21 -0.48
CA HIS A 35 -3.28 29.48 -0.19
C HIS A 35 -1.87 29.51 -0.78
N THR A 36 -1.72 30.16 -1.94
CA THR A 36 -0.41 30.49 -2.48
C THR A 36 0.10 31.63 -1.61
N HIS A 37 0.91 31.30 -0.60
CA HIS A 37 1.70 32.32 0.06
C HIS A 37 2.79 32.74 -0.93
N THR A 38 2.56 33.86 -1.61
CA THR A 38 3.62 34.61 -2.28
C THR A 38 4.72 34.90 -1.26
N PHE A 39 5.90 34.37 -1.53
CA PHE A 39 7.12 34.66 -0.77
C PHE A 39 7.41 36.17 -0.87
N SER A 40 7.28 36.91 0.24
CA SER A 40 7.72 38.30 0.30
C SER A 40 9.20 38.30 0.67
N PRO A 41 10.10 38.86 -0.16
CA PRO A 41 11.54 38.79 0.06
C PRO A 41 12.05 39.56 1.29
N ASP A 42 11.18 40.29 1.99
CA ASP A 42 11.55 41.16 3.12
C ASP A 42 11.16 40.61 4.52
N SER A 43 10.58 39.41 4.64
CA SER A 43 10.23 38.84 5.95
C SER A 43 11.23 37.77 6.42
N PHE A 44 12.15 38.15 7.31
CA PHE A 44 13.11 37.26 7.98
C PHE A 44 12.50 36.34 9.07
N GLN A 45 11.19 36.09 9.04
CA GLN A 45 10.53 35.17 9.97
C GLN A 45 9.51 34.31 9.23
N SER A 46 9.75 33.00 9.26
CA SER A 46 8.76 31.97 8.91
C SER A 46 7.59 32.07 9.87
N THR A 47 6.44 32.58 9.41
CA THR A 47 5.18 32.56 10.15
C THR A 47 4.67 31.12 10.25
N LEU A 48 5.09 30.46 11.32
CA LEU A 48 4.53 29.24 11.86
C LEU A 48 3.07 29.54 12.28
N PHE A 49 2.08 29.03 11.54
CA PHE A 49 0.69 29.09 11.97
C PHE A 49 0.38 27.89 12.88
N LEU A 50 0.67 28.06 14.17
CA LEU A 50 -0.04 27.37 15.24
C LEU A 50 -1.42 28.03 15.36
N HIS A 51 -2.50 27.41 14.87
CA HIS A 51 -3.86 27.63 15.38
C HIS A 51 -4.85 26.62 14.76
N ASP A 52 -4.74 25.35 15.15
CA ASP A 52 -5.81 24.58 15.79
C ASP A 52 -5.16 23.34 16.43
N SER A 53 -5.20 23.27 17.76
CA SER A 53 -4.48 22.27 18.57
C SER A 53 -5.37 21.12 19.01
N ASN A 54 -6.52 20.90 18.35
CA ASN A 54 -7.41 19.83 18.74
C ASN A 54 -6.92 18.47 18.20
N PRO A 55 -6.44 17.54 19.05
CA PRO A 55 -5.90 16.25 18.62
C PRO A 55 -6.94 15.32 17.99
N VAL A 56 -8.23 15.66 18.07
CA VAL A 56 -9.36 14.84 17.59
C VAL A 56 -9.82 15.22 16.18
N THR A 57 -9.71 16.49 15.78
CA THR A 57 -10.25 16.97 14.48
C THR A 57 -9.35 16.60 13.30
N SER A 58 -8.05 16.43 13.52
CA SER A 58 -7.06 16.13 12.46
C SER A 58 -6.93 14.64 12.12
N PHE A 59 -7.85 13.81 12.61
CA PHE A 59 -7.93 12.38 12.34
C PHE A 59 -9.17 12.00 11.52
N CYS A 60 -10.10 12.92 11.30
CA CYS A 60 -11.40 12.60 10.74
C CYS A 60 -11.46 12.87 9.24
N ALA A 61 -11.44 11.82 8.43
CA ALA A 61 -12.25 11.80 7.22
C ALA A 61 -13.68 11.44 7.69
N HIS A 62 -14.60 12.40 7.70
CA HIS A 62 -16.02 12.08 7.80
C HIS A 62 -16.51 11.75 6.40
N ASP A 63 -16.94 10.50 6.19
CA ASP A 63 -17.66 10.12 4.98
C ASP A 63 -19.00 10.87 4.94
N TYR A 64 -19.21 11.68 3.90
CA TYR A 64 -20.52 12.25 3.63
C TYR A 64 -21.41 11.19 2.96
N PRO A 65 -22.71 11.10 3.33
CA PRO A 65 -23.66 10.28 2.59
C PRO A 65 -23.86 10.83 1.17
N ILE A 66 -23.70 9.97 0.16
CA ILE A 66 -23.79 10.27 -1.29
C ILE A 66 -25.21 10.68 -1.77
N GLU A 67 -26.15 10.98 -0.87
CA GLU A 67 -27.55 11.26 -1.23
C GLU A 67 -27.92 12.77 -1.24
N ALA A 68 -26.94 13.67 -1.10
CA ALA A 68 -27.22 15.11 -0.97
C ALA A 68 -26.96 16.00 -2.20
N LEU A 69 -26.61 15.44 -3.37
CA LEU A 69 -26.40 16.24 -4.59
C LEU A 69 -27.13 15.63 -5.78
N GLY A 70 -28.42 15.95 -5.88
CA GLY A 70 -29.18 15.76 -7.11
C GLY A 70 -28.69 16.70 -8.22
N GLY A 71 -28.47 16.14 -9.41
CA GLY A 71 -28.30 16.91 -10.64
C GLY A 71 -27.33 16.28 -11.62
N GLU A 72 -27.78 15.27 -12.38
CA GLU A 72 -27.15 14.94 -13.66
C GLU A 72 -27.13 16.18 -14.56
N THR A 73 -26.00 16.51 -15.20
CA THR A 73 -25.99 16.93 -16.61
C THR A 73 -24.58 16.88 -17.22
N ASN A 74 -24.47 16.08 -18.28
CA ASN A 74 -23.53 16.17 -19.42
C ASN A 74 -22.01 16.12 -19.15
N ILE A 75 -21.51 14.89 -19.06
CA ILE A 75 -20.09 14.54 -19.24
C ILE A 75 -19.73 14.68 -20.74
N PRO A 76 -18.73 15.49 -21.14
CA PRO A 76 -18.16 15.39 -22.47
C PRO A 76 -17.37 14.07 -22.57
N GLN A 77 -17.65 13.26 -23.59
CA GLN A 77 -16.79 12.15 -23.96
C GLN A 77 -15.39 12.68 -24.28
N LEU A 78 -14.39 12.25 -23.52
CA LEU A 78 -12.99 12.56 -23.78
C LEU A 78 -12.19 11.25 -23.95
N ASN A 79 -11.92 10.98 -25.22
CA ASN A 79 -10.76 10.34 -25.85
C ASN A 79 -10.17 9.02 -25.30
N LYS A 80 -9.86 8.18 -26.29
CA LYS A 80 -9.39 6.78 -26.26
C LYS A 80 -7.96 6.55 -25.74
N ASP A 81 -7.47 7.36 -24.81
CA ASP A 81 -6.26 7.04 -24.05
C ASP A 81 -6.66 6.93 -22.57
N GLY A 82 -6.87 5.69 -22.12
CA GLY A 82 -7.64 5.34 -20.93
C GLY A 82 -7.21 6.10 -19.66
N SER A 83 -8.16 6.82 -19.08
CA SER A 83 -8.05 7.44 -17.76
C SER A 83 -7.77 6.39 -16.68
N LEU A 84 -6.64 6.52 -15.98
CA LEU A 84 -6.33 5.68 -14.82
C LEU A 84 -7.30 6.01 -13.68
N GLN A 85 -8.03 5.02 -13.19
CA GLN A 85 -8.95 5.16 -12.07
C GLN A 85 -8.39 4.39 -10.87
N ILE A 86 -8.45 5.00 -9.68
CA ILE A 86 -8.16 4.32 -8.42
C ILE A 86 -9.48 3.82 -7.84
N ARG A 87 -9.57 2.52 -7.58
CA ARG A 87 -10.67 1.93 -6.81
C ARG A 87 -10.37 2.00 -5.34
N THR A 88 -11.43 2.12 -4.55
CA THR A 88 -11.36 2.26 -3.11
C THR A 88 -12.23 1.23 -2.44
N GLN A 89 -11.84 0.82 -1.24
CA GLN A 89 -12.63 -0.04 -0.37
C GLN A 89 -12.59 0.49 1.06
N LYS A 90 -13.53 0.03 1.89
CA LYS A 90 -13.52 0.28 3.33
C LYS A 90 -12.68 -0.79 4.02
N LYS A 91 -11.75 -0.36 4.88
CA LYS A 91 -10.91 -1.26 5.69
C LYS A 91 -10.78 -0.71 7.10
N LEU A 92 -10.74 -1.61 8.07
CA LEU A 92 -10.42 -1.26 9.45
C LEU A 92 -8.93 -0.97 9.57
N ILE A 93 -8.59 0.20 10.10
CA ILE A 93 -7.23 0.57 10.50
C ILE A 93 -7.23 0.85 11.99
N ARG A 94 -6.18 0.42 12.69
CA ARG A 94 -5.93 0.77 14.08
C ARG A 94 -4.99 1.96 14.16
N ARG A 95 -5.35 2.94 14.99
CA ARG A 95 -4.51 4.11 15.27
C ARG A 95 -4.61 4.52 16.74
N SER A 96 -3.67 5.37 17.17
CA SER A 96 -3.75 5.98 18.50
C SER A 96 -4.93 6.96 18.56
N ARG A 97 -5.70 6.92 19.65
CA ARG A 97 -6.79 7.89 19.91
C ARG A 97 -6.30 9.32 20.04
N ILE A 98 -5.06 9.49 20.51
CA ILE A 98 -4.43 10.80 20.65
C ILE A 98 -3.29 10.86 19.65
N ARG A 99 -3.38 11.78 18.70
CA ARG A 99 -2.36 11.92 17.66
C ARG A 99 -1.01 12.24 18.28
N PRO A 100 0.06 11.53 17.91
CA PRO A 100 1.40 11.97 18.28
C PRO A 100 1.68 13.32 17.61
N PRO A 101 2.26 14.30 18.30
CA PRO A 101 2.59 15.59 17.70
C PRO A 101 3.67 15.47 16.62
N THR A 102 4.59 14.51 16.78
CA THR A 102 5.67 14.21 15.85
C THR A 102 5.88 12.71 15.72
N ILE A 103 6.51 12.26 14.64
CA ILE A 103 6.92 10.85 14.46
C ILE A 103 7.83 10.38 15.60
N THR A 104 8.73 11.25 16.09
CA THR A 104 9.66 10.93 17.19
C THR A 104 9.01 10.85 18.57
N SER A 105 7.72 11.22 18.69
CA SER A 105 7.01 11.19 19.97
C SER A 105 6.92 9.77 20.55
N TRP A 106 6.91 8.75 19.68
CA TRP A 106 7.00 7.34 20.06
C TRP A 106 8.29 7.02 20.82
N ALA A 107 9.44 7.30 20.20
CA ALA A 107 10.75 7.13 20.83
C ALA A 107 10.87 7.92 22.14
N TYR A 108 10.49 9.21 22.15
CA TYR A 108 10.56 10.02 23.36
C TYR A 108 9.66 9.51 24.49
N SER A 109 8.47 8.98 24.17
CA SER A 109 7.60 8.34 25.16
C SER A 109 8.26 7.08 25.72
N HIS A 110 8.86 6.24 24.87
CA HIS A 110 9.55 5.03 25.31
C HIS A 110 10.72 5.35 26.25
N HIS A 111 11.60 6.29 25.87
CA HIS A 111 12.73 6.70 26.73
C HIS A 111 12.26 7.24 28.09
N ALA A 112 11.19 8.05 28.12
CA ALA A 112 10.64 8.55 29.36
C ALA A 112 10.10 7.42 30.27
N GLN A 113 9.44 6.42 29.69
CA GLN A 113 8.95 5.25 30.44
C GLN A 113 10.11 4.43 31.03
N VAL A 114 11.14 4.13 30.23
CA VAL A 114 12.34 3.40 30.69
C VAL A 114 13.08 4.15 31.80
N GLN A 115 13.28 5.46 31.65
CA GLN A 115 13.93 6.29 32.66
C GLN A 115 13.14 6.36 33.96
N SER A 116 11.80 6.40 33.89
CA SER A 116 10.92 6.40 35.07
C SER A 116 11.04 5.10 35.89
N LEU A 117 11.25 3.96 35.21
CA LEU A 117 11.47 2.66 35.84
C LEU A 117 12.84 2.59 36.53
N SER A 118 13.85 3.26 35.96
CA SER A 118 15.21 3.30 36.51
C SER A 118 15.37 4.29 37.68
N SER A 119 14.60 5.38 37.73
CA SER A 119 14.73 6.43 38.75
C SER A 119 13.61 6.35 39.81
N ARG A 120 13.88 5.69 40.95
CA ARG A 120 13.01 5.74 42.16
C ARG A 120 13.02 7.11 42.88
N ARG A 121 13.10 8.23 42.17
CA ARG A 121 13.01 9.57 42.74
C ARG A 121 12.09 10.44 41.88
N LEU A 122 10.82 10.47 42.30
CA LEU A 122 9.81 11.42 41.83
C LEU A 122 10.19 12.84 42.28
N ASN A 123 10.64 13.68 41.34
CA ASN A 123 10.43 15.12 41.45
C ASN A 123 9.37 15.50 40.41
N SER A 124 8.13 15.54 40.87
CA SER A 124 6.89 15.64 40.07
C SER A 124 6.49 17.07 39.71
N THR A 125 7.42 17.92 39.27
CA THR A 125 7.12 19.35 39.05
C THR A 125 7.46 19.89 37.65
N LEU A 126 7.80 19.03 36.68
CA LEU A 126 7.98 19.43 35.28
C LEU A 126 7.23 18.51 34.28
N ALA A 127 6.14 17.86 34.68
CA ALA A 127 5.28 17.10 33.76
C ALA A 127 4.28 18.04 33.05
N LEU A 128 4.80 18.94 32.22
CA LEU A 128 3.99 19.70 31.26
C LEU A 128 3.87 18.87 29.96
N SER A 129 2.65 18.43 29.67
CA SER A 129 2.14 17.99 28.34
C SER A 129 3.03 17.09 27.48
N GLN A 130 3.65 16.04 28.03
CA GLN A 130 4.31 15.03 27.21
C GLN A 130 3.25 14.05 26.65
N TRP A 131 3.23 13.85 25.33
CA TRP A 131 2.42 12.82 24.70
C TRP A 131 2.95 11.44 25.11
N ASN A 132 2.05 10.55 25.54
CA ASN A 132 2.38 9.20 25.95
C ASN A 132 1.87 8.21 24.91
N ALA A 133 2.76 7.35 24.42
CA ALA A 133 2.43 6.24 23.55
C ALA A 133 1.42 5.31 24.24
N PRO A 134 0.35 4.90 23.54
CA PRO A 134 -0.54 3.85 24.02
C PRO A 134 0.22 2.56 24.34
N ASP A 135 -0.18 1.88 25.42
CA ASP A 135 0.35 0.55 25.72
C ASP A 135 -0.17 -0.45 24.68
N TYR A 136 0.74 -1.23 24.09
CA TYR A 136 0.41 -2.30 23.16
C TYR A 136 -0.41 -3.42 23.79
N ASN A 137 -0.32 -3.59 25.12
CA ASN A 137 -0.99 -4.63 25.88
C ASN A 137 -2.31 -4.18 26.52
N ASP A 138 -2.73 -2.91 26.32
CA ASP A 138 -4.00 -2.40 26.82
C ASP A 138 -5.05 -2.32 25.69
N PRO A 139 -5.82 -3.40 25.43
CA PRO A 139 -6.86 -3.40 24.41
C PRO A 139 -8.04 -2.45 24.69
N LEU A 140 -8.12 -1.87 25.91
CA LEU A 140 -9.17 -0.93 26.29
C LEU A 140 -8.67 0.53 26.37
N GLY A 141 -7.35 0.76 26.27
CA GLY A 141 -6.71 2.06 26.43
C GLY A 141 -5.93 2.53 25.22
N GLY A 142 -6.17 3.77 24.78
CA GLY A 142 -5.30 4.50 23.84
C GLY A 142 -5.37 4.12 22.36
N TRP A 143 -5.92 2.96 21.99
CA TRP A 143 -6.14 2.55 20.59
C TRP A 143 -7.60 2.68 20.16
N GLU A 144 -7.81 2.94 18.86
CA GLU A 144 -9.10 2.84 18.20
C GLU A 144 -8.96 2.13 16.85
N ASP A 145 -9.94 1.27 16.55
CA ASP A 145 -10.08 0.63 15.25
C ASP A 145 -11.20 1.35 14.52
N ILE A 146 -10.86 1.97 13.40
CA ILE A 146 -11.76 2.82 12.63
C ILE A 146 -11.91 2.26 11.23
N GLU A 147 -13.07 2.47 10.62
CA GLU A 147 -13.25 2.20 9.21
C GLU A 147 -12.80 3.42 8.40
N VAL A 148 -11.89 3.21 7.45
CA VAL A 148 -11.43 4.26 6.53
C VAL A 148 -11.48 3.80 5.08
N THR A 149 -11.58 4.76 4.18
CA THR A 149 -11.42 4.55 2.74
C THR A 149 -9.93 4.32 2.43
N VAL A 150 -9.61 3.17 1.84
CA VAL A 150 -8.26 2.78 1.42
C VAL A 150 -8.28 2.41 -0.07
N PRO A 151 -7.13 2.44 -0.77
CA PRO A 151 -7.04 1.88 -2.11
C PRO A 151 -7.38 0.37 -2.12
N ASP A 152 -8.11 -0.06 -3.15
CA ASP A 152 -8.38 -1.47 -3.38
C ASP A 152 -7.16 -2.14 -4.01
N MET A 153 -6.37 -2.81 -3.15
CA MET A 153 -5.14 -3.50 -3.53
C MET A 153 -5.37 -4.84 -4.23
N SER A 154 -6.63 -5.30 -4.34
CA SER A 154 -6.97 -6.44 -5.20
C SER A 154 -7.16 -6.02 -6.67
N ASP A 155 -7.38 -4.72 -6.91
CA ASP A 155 -7.58 -4.17 -8.24
C ASP A 155 -6.24 -3.72 -8.87
N ARG A 156 -5.87 -4.38 -9.98
CA ARG A 156 -4.60 -4.10 -10.66
C ARG A 156 -4.51 -2.66 -11.19
N GLN A 157 -5.61 -2.04 -11.62
CA GLN A 157 -5.58 -0.66 -12.11
C GLN A 157 -5.25 0.32 -10.97
N THR A 158 -5.78 0.09 -9.77
CA THR A 158 -5.39 0.82 -8.56
C THR A 158 -3.88 0.73 -8.31
N VAL A 159 -3.32 -0.49 -8.33
CA VAL A 159 -1.88 -0.68 -8.10
C VAL A 159 -1.04 0.05 -9.17
N ILE A 160 -1.43 -0.05 -10.45
CA ILE A 160 -0.74 0.66 -11.55
C ILE A 160 -0.84 2.17 -11.40
N ALA A 161 -2.00 2.70 -11.01
CA ALA A 161 -2.22 4.13 -10.84
C ALA A 161 -1.33 4.69 -9.72
N LEU A 162 -1.27 4.00 -8.57
CA LEU A 162 -0.39 4.36 -7.46
C LEU A 162 1.09 4.22 -7.82
N ALA A 163 1.47 3.20 -8.59
CA ALA A 163 2.85 3.05 -9.08
C ALA A 163 3.25 4.20 -10.01
N LYS A 164 2.34 4.66 -10.89
CA LYS A 164 2.58 5.84 -11.76
C LYS A 164 2.64 7.15 -10.98
N MET A 165 1.77 7.35 -9.99
CA MET A 165 1.89 8.48 -9.05
C MET A 165 3.24 8.46 -8.32
N THR A 166 3.69 7.28 -7.92
CA THR A 166 5.01 7.07 -7.30
C THR A 166 6.16 7.39 -8.25
N SER A 167 6.05 7.01 -9.53
CA SER A 167 7.05 7.38 -10.54
C SER A 167 7.08 8.90 -10.77
N ASN A 168 5.93 9.57 -10.72
CA ASN A 168 5.84 11.02 -10.85
C ASN A 168 6.61 11.77 -9.74
N ALA A 169 6.82 11.17 -8.56
CA ALA A 169 7.67 11.74 -7.50
C ALA A 169 9.11 12.06 -7.93
N TYR A 170 9.58 11.49 -9.05
CA TYR A 170 10.95 11.67 -9.55
C TYR A 170 11.10 12.74 -10.63
N VAL A 171 10.00 13.35 -11.10
CA VAL A 171 10.00 14.31 -12.21
C VAL A 171 8.99 15.44 -11.97
N LEU A 172 9.09 16.55 -12.69
CA LEU A 172 8.09 17.62 -12.65
C LEU A 172 6.99 17.37 -13.69
N PRO A 173 5.78 17.96 -13.54
CA PRO A 173 4.66 17.74 -14.45
C PRO A 173 4.90 18.02 -15.94
N ASN A 174 5.92 18.83 -16.26
CA ASN A 174 6.25 19.20 -17.63
C ASN A 174 7.40 18.38 -18.24
N ASP A 175 7.95 17.42 -17.49
CA ASP A 175 9.08 16.59 -17.95
C ASP A 175 8.59 15.36 -18.72
N ASP A 176 9.42 14.85 -19.65
CA ASP A 176 9.12 13.72 -20.56
C ASP A 176 8.81 12.37 -19.85
N GLY A 177 8.90 12.30 -18.52
CA GLY A 177 8.60 11.12 -17.70
C GLY A 177 7.32 11.20 -16.89
N TRP A 178 6.54 12.28 -17.02
CA TRP A 178 5.31 12.46 -16.24
C TRP A 178 4.15 11.62 -16.78
N TYR A 179 3.54 10.81 -15.91
CA TYR A 179 2.31 10.10 -16.22
C TYR A 179 1.10 11.00 -15.96
N GLY A 180 0.31 11.28 -16.99
CA GLY A 180 -0.96 12.00 -16.87
C GLY A 180 -2.01 11.20 -16.10
N LEU A 181 -2.69 11.83 -15.14
CA LEU A 181 -3.68 11.21 -14.27
C LEU A 181 -5.01 11.96 -14.41
N SER A 182 -5.99 11.36 -15.08
CA SER A 182 -7.22 12.04 -15.50
C SER A 182 -8.01 12.76 -14.39
N LYS A 183 -8.00 12.23 -13.15
CA LYS A 183 -8.72 12.78 -11.99
C LYS A 183 -7.82 13.52 -10.98
N PHE A 184 -6.51 13.52 -11.20
CA PHE A 184 -5.49 14.05 -10.27
C PHE A 184 -4.56 15.04 -10.99
N ASN A 185 -5.11 15.83 -11.91
CA ASN A 185 -4.34 16.73 -12.79
C ASN A 185 -3.70 17.94 -12.06
N SER A 186 -4.13 18.25 -10.84
CA SER A 186 -3.56 19.32 -10.02
C SER A 186 -2.63 18.69 -8.98
N THR A 187 -1.32 18.92 -9.14
CA THR A 187 -0.32 18.44 -8.19
C THR A 187 0.47 19.59 -7.59
N ILE A 188 0.86 19.44 -6.33
CA ILE A 188 1.74 20.39 -5.65
C ILE A 188 3.09 19.70 -5.43
N PRO A 189 4.15 20.11 -6.13
CA PRO A 189 5.49 19.61 -5.86
C PRO A 189 5.99 20.11 -4.50
N PHE A 190 6.73 19.29 -3.77
CA PHE A 190 7.47 19.71 -2.57
C PHE A 190 8.94 19.29 -2.64
N GLY A 191 9.83 20.09 -2.05
CA GLY A 191 11.27 19.82 -1.99
C GLY A 191 12.01 20.00 -3.32
N TRP A 192 11.35 20.52 -4.35
CA TRP A 192 11.89 20.73 -5.69
C TRP A 192 12.61 22.08 -5.87
N GLU A 193 12.74 22.86 -4.81
CA GLU A 193 13.45 24.13 -4.82
C GLU A 193 14.94 23.92 -5.20
N PRO A 194 15.59 24.86 -5.92
CA PRO A 194 16.95 24.67 -6.43
C PRO A 194 18.00 24.31 -5.37
N ASP A 195 17.84 24.87 -4.17
CA ASP A 195 18.76 24.69 -3.04
C ASP A 195 18.25 23.63 -2.03
N ALA A 196 17.11 22.99 -2.28
CA ALA A 196 16.54 22.00 -1.37
C ALA A 196 17.22 20.64 -1.57
N ASP A 197 17.81 20.11 -0.51
CA ASP A 197 18.44 18.80 -0.43
C ASP A 197 17.66 17.80 0.45
N GLY A 198 16.45 18.17 0.87
CA GLY A 198 15.54 17.36 1.68
C GLY A 198 14.61 16.44 0.87
N LEU A 199 13.61 15.86 1.56
CA LEU A 199 12.57 15.02 0.95
C LEU A 199 11.86 15.74 -0.20
N ARG A 200 11.61 15.01 -1.28
CA ARG A 200 10.89 15.51 -2.47
C ARG A 200 9.69 14.65 -2.81
N GLY A 201 8.80 15.22 -3.60
CA GLY A 201 7.67 14.47 -4.14
C GLY A 201 6.55 15.36 -4.63
N HIS A 202 5.35 14.79 -4.68
CA HIS A 202 4.14 15.49 -5.11
C HIS A 202 2.96 15.15 -4.21
N ILE A 203 2.07 16.12 -4.06
CA ILE A 203 0.76 15.96 -3.44
C ILE A 203 -0.27 15.92 -4.57
N PHE A 204 -1.05 14.84 -4.62
CA PHE A 204 -2.18 14.70 -5.53
C PHE A 204 -3.46 14.85 -4.73
N ALA A 205 -4.42 15.62 -5.24
CA ALA A 205 -5.77 15.70 -4.68
C ALA A 205 -6.77 15.30 -5.76
N ASP A 206 -7.83 14.62 -5.35
CA ASP A 206 -8.96 14.34 -6.22
C ASP A 206 -9.78 15.62 -6.50
N GLU A 207 -10.75 15.54 -7.41
CA GLU A 207 -11.56 16.70 -7.83
C GLU A 207 -12.32 17.35 -6.66
N ASN A 208 -12.68 16.58 -5.64
CA ASN A 208 -13.44 17.05 -4.48
C ASN A 208 -12.55 17.43 -3.28
N ASN A 209 -11.23 17.19 -3.36
CA ASN A 209 -10.29 17.30 -2.22
C ASN A 209 -10.70 16.43 -1.01
N GLU A 210 -11.37 15.30 -1.25
CA GLU A 210 -11.75 14.31 -0.24
C GLU A 210 -10.65 13.26 -0.04
N THR A 211 -9.81 13.02 -1.04
CA THR A 211 -8.67 12.10 -0.96
C THR A 211 -7.40 12.80 -1.44
N VAL A 212 -6.40 12.82 -0.57
CA VAL A 212 -5.09 13.42 -0.84
C VAL A 212 -4.03 12.33 -0.76
N ILE A 213 -3.26 12.18 -1.82
CA ILE A 213 -2.19 11.20 -1.92
C ILE A 213 -0.85 11.92 -1.89
N ILE A 214 -0.04 11.61 -0.89
CA ILE A 214 1.33 12.10 -0.73
C ILE A 214 2.25 11.08 -1.39
N SER A 215 2.88 11.46 -2.49
CA SER A 215 3.88 10.64 -3.15
C SER A 215 5.27 11.11 -2.80
N VAL A 216 6.05 10.26 -2.13
CA VAL A 216 7.40 10.56 -1.65
C VAL A 216 8.43 9.93 -2.58
N LYS A 217 9.37 10.75 -3.04
CA LYS A 217 10.49 10.35 -3.89
C LYS A 217 11.48 9.51 -3.07
N GLY A 218 12.00 8.45 -3.67
CA GLY A 218 13.12 7.69 -3.13
C GLY A 218 14.48 8.18 -3.64
N THR A 219 15.51 7.38 -3.42
CA THR A 219 16.88 7.74 -3.73
C THR A 219 17.08 7.96 -5.22
N SER A 220 17.73 9.07 -5.56
CA SER A 220 18.17 9.32 -6.93
C SER A 220 19.38 8.44 -7.24
N ALA A 221 19.18 7.12 -7.31
CA ALA A 221 20.17 6.18 -7.79
C ALA A 221 20.27 6.32 -9.31
N GLY A 222 20.83 7.44 -9.78
CA GLY A 222 21.36 7.53 -11.12
C GLY A 222 22.34 6.38 -11.27
N LEU A 223 21.98 5.40 -12.09
CA LEU A 223 22.55 4.05 -12.20
C LEU A 223 24.08 3.94 -12.02
N LEU A 224 24.84 4.99 -12.31
CA LEU A 224 26.30 5.05 -12.18
C LEU A 224 26.78 6.49 -11.89
N GLY A 225 26.32 7.13 -10.82
CA GLY A 225 27.04 8.28 -10.23
C GLY A 225 26.66 9.69 -10.71
N SER A 226 25.49 9.89 -11.32
CA SER A 226 24.93 11.24 -11.53
C SER A 226 23.89 11.54 -10.45
N GLY A 227 24.34 11.88 -9.24
CA GLY A 227 23.47 12.26 -8.15
C GLY A 227 22.88 13.66 -8.35
N GLY A 228 21.57 13.81 -8.26
CA GLY A 228 20.93 15.12 -8.13
C GLY A 228 21.20 15.74 -6.74
N PRO A 229 20.66 16.94 -6.45
CA PRO A 229 20.97 17.66 -5.21
C PRO A 229 20.67 16.89 -3.91
N THR A 230 19.72 15.95 -3.93
CA THR A 230 19.33 15.14 -2.75
C THR A 230 20.17 13.89 -2.56
N ALA A 231 20.96 13.46 -3.55
CA ALA A 231 21.54 12.11 -3.59
C ALA A 231 22.46 11.80 -2.40
N LYS A 232 23.14 12.80 -1.84
CA LYS A 232 23.99 12.63 -0.66
C LYS A 232 23.16 12.34 0.60
N ASN A 233 22.09 13.10 0.80
CA ASN A 233 21.20 12.94 1.96
C ASN A 233 20.37 11.66 1.83
N ASP A 234 19.87 11.36 0.64
CA ASP A 234 19.17 10.10 0.34
C ASP A 234 20.05 8.90 0.75
N LYS A 235 21.31 8.86 0.29
CA LYS A 235 22.27 7.80 0.61
C LYS A 235 22.62 7.71 2.08
N PHE A 236 22.82 8.85 2.75
CA PHE A 236 23.08 8.88 4.19
C PHE A 236 21.94 8.20 4.96
N ASN A 237 20.71 8.59 4.62
CA ASN A 237 19.53 8.11 5.28
C ASN A 237 19.19 6.66 4.94
N ASP A 238 19.41 6.20 3.70
CA ASP A 238 19.34 4.79 3.31
C ASP A 238 20.23 3.94 4.23
N ASN A 239 21.48 4.37 4.39
CA ASN A 239 22.46 3.69 5.23
C ASN A 239 22.10 3.77 6.72
N LEU A 240 21.50 4.87 7.19
CA LEU A 240 21.07 5.02 8.58
C LEU A 240 19.86 4.14 8.91
N LEU A 241 18.88 4.07 8.01
CA LEU A 241 17.63 3.31 8.21
C LEU A 241 17.84 1.80 8.06
N PHE A 242 18.52 1.36 7.01
CA PHE A 242 18.45 -0.02 6.53
C PHE A 242 19.73 -0.83 6.77
N SER A 243 20.75 -0.22 7.36
CA SER A 243 21.93 -0.95 7.84
C SER A 243 21.74 -1.41 9.28
N CYS A 244 22.39 -2.52 9.61
CA CYS A 244 22.32 -3.10 10.93
C CYS A 244 23.17 -2.32 11.94
N CYS A 245 24.32 -1.77 11.54
CA CYS A 245 25.17 -0.98 12.42
C CYS A 245 25.88 0.13 11.64
N CYS A 246 25.22 1.28 11.44
CA CYS A 246 25.81 2.49 10.91
C CYS A 246 26.57 2.32 9.57
N ALA A 247 26.09 1.44 8.68
CA ALA A 247 26.74 1.04 7.42
C ALA A 247 28.17 0.51 7.59
N ARG A 248 28.42 -0.18 8.71
CA ARG A 248 29.70 -0.85 9.00
C ARG A 248 29.81 -2.15 8.21
N ILE A 249 30.38 -2.07 7.01
CA ILE A 249 30.63 -3.22 6.14
C ILE A 249 32.09 -3.69 6.24
N ASP A 250 33.03 -2.86 5.79
CA ASP A 250 34.47 -3.12 5.84
C ASP A 250 35.28 -1.83 5.88
N PHE A 251 36.62 -1.95 5.89
CA PHE A 251 37.54 -0.81 6.01
C PHE A 251 37.49 0.19 4.83
N SER A 252 36.88 -0.17 3.71
CA SER A 252 36.76 0.70 2.53
C SER A 252 35.55 1.63 2.58
N TRP A 253 34.70 1.50 3.60
CA TRP A 253 33.49 2.30 3.80
C TRP A 253 33.62 3.29 4.96
N SER A 254 32.94 4.43 4.82
CA SER A 254 32.69 5.36 5.93
C SER A 254 31.35 5.04 6.57
N THR A 255 31.32 4.99 7.90
CA THR A 255 30.08 4.81 8.67
C THR A 255 29.23 6.07 8.67
N VAL A 256 27.92 5.91 8.92
CA VAL A 256 26.97 7.04 9.06
C VAL A 256 26.76 7.49 10.50
N CYS A 257 27.13 6.65 11.48
CA CYS A 257 27.14 6.95 12.91
C CYS A 257 28.23 6.14 13.64
N ASP A 258 28.52 6.50 14.88
CA ASP A 258 29.62 5.94 15.68
C ASP A 258 29.14 4.95 16.78
N CYS A 259 28.11 4.15 16.47
CA CYS A 259 27.53 3.19 17.42
C CYS A 259 28.24 1.82 17.45
N TYR A 260 29.25 1.61 16.60
CA TYR A 260 29.98 0.34 16.54
C TYR A 260 30.90 0.16 17.75
N SER A 261 30.84 -1.01 18.41
CA SER A 261 31.60 -1.29 19.65
C SER A 261 32.62 -2.43 19.51
N GLY A 262 32.90 -2.88 18.28
CA GLY A 262 33.80 -4.02 18.00
C GLY A 262 33.09 -5.37 17.96
N ASP A 263 33.71 -6.39 17.37
CA ASP A 263 33.27 -7.80 17.44
C ASP A 263 31.80 -8.07 17.05
N ASN A 264 31.30 -7.41 16.00
CA ASN A 264 29.88 -7.42 15.57
C ASN A 264 28.89 -6.94 16.64
N LYS A 265 29.34 -6.06 17.54
CA LYS A 265 28.49 -5.41 18.55
C LYS A 265 28.14 -3.99 18.12
N CYS A 266 26.89 -3.62 18.33
CA CYS A 266 26.39 -2.27 18.07
C CYS A 266 25.58 -1.74 19.26
N GLY A 267 25.79 -0.46 19.59
CA GLY A 267 25.06 0.26 20.62
C GLY A 267 23.59 0.40 20.27
N GLN A 268 22.67 -0.26 20.99
CA GLN A 268 21.24 -0.17 20.66
C GLN A 268 20.70 1.24 20.90
N THR A 269 20.92 1.80 22.10
CA THR A 269 20.43 3.16 22.41
C THR A 269 21.07 4.21 21.49
N CYS A 270 22.35 4.04 21.16
CA CYS A 270 23.03 4.91 20.20
C CYS A 270 22.39 4.89 18.80
N LEU A 271 21.99 3.71 18.30
CA LEU A 271 21.31 3.60 17.01
C LEU A 271 19.94 4.28 17.00
N GLU A 272 19.20 4.15 18.10
CA GLU A 272 17.91 4.83 18.28
C GLU A 272 18.08 6.35 18.30
N ASP A 273 19.06 6.85 19.07
CA ASP A 273 19.38 8.28 19.17
C ASP A 273 19.86 8.85 17.83
N ALA A 274 20.73 8.14 17.11
CA ALA A 274 21.21 8.53 15.79
C ALA A 274 20.03 8.62 14.81
N LEU A 275 19.11 7.66 14.86
CA LEU A 275 17.93 7.67 13.99
C LEU A 275 16.99 8.84 14.29
N VAL A 276 16.79 9.20 15.56
CA VAL A 276 15.95 10.35 15.95
C VAL A 276 16.60 11.69 15.60
N SER A 277 17.91 11.83 15.82
CA SER A 277 18.61 13.12 15.73
C SER A 277 19.18 13.42 14.35
N GLU A 278 19.56 12.40 13.58
CA GLU A 278 20.27 12.56 12.31
C GLU A 278 19.39 12.26 11.09
N SER A 279 18.23 11.61 11.26
CA SER A 279 17.36 11.30 10.13
C SER A 279 16.57 12.54 9.65
N VAL A 280 16.57 12.72 8.33
CA VAL A 280 15.78 13.79 7.68
C VAL A 280 14.29 13.45 7.74
N TYR A 281 13.92 12.17 7.84
CA TYR A 281 12.54 11.69 7.85
C TYR A 281 11.75 12.03 9.10
N ALA A 282 12.40 11.95 10.26
CA ALA A 282 11.77 12.26 11.53
C ALA A 282 11.22 13.70 11.55
N THR A 283 12.00 14.65 11.03
CA THR A 283 11.64 16.07 11.04
C THR A 283 10.81 16.47 9.82
N VAL A 284 11.26 16.13 8.61
CA VAL A 284 10.57 16.58 7.38
C VAL A 284 9.28 15.80 7.14
N GLY A 285 9.25 14.50 7.42
CA GLY A 285 8.04 13.68 7.31
C GLY A 285 6.94 14.13 8.26
N THR A 286 7.29 14.45 9.51
CA THR A 286 6.35 15.04 10.49
C THR A 286 5.74 16.34 9.96
N ASN A 287 6.57 17.27 9.53
CA ASN A 287 6.11 18.58 9.07
C ASN A 287 5.25 18.45 7.80
N LEU A 288 5.64 17.59 6.86
CA LEU A 288 4.89 17.34 5.64
C LEU A 288 3.49 16.83 5.96
N TYR A 289 3.38 15.76 6.76
CA TYR A 289 2.09 15.16 7.09
C TYR A 289 1.21 16.13 7.88
N ASN A 290 1.76 16.79 8.91
CA ASN A 290 1.02 17.76 9.72
C ASN A 290 0.51 18.95 8.89
N ASN A 291 1.34 19.53 8.02
CA ASN A 291 0.95 20.65 7.17
C ASN A 291 -0.17 20.25 6.19
N ILE A 292 -0.09 19.06 5.60
CA ILE A 292 -1.12 18.57 4.66
C ILE A 292 -2.43 18.30 5.39
N THR A 293 -2.40 17.69 6.57
CA THR A 293 -3.61 17.51 7.37
C THR A 293 -4.24 18.83 7.84
N TYR A 294 -3.45 19.92 7.91
CA TYR A 294 -3.97 21.25 8.17
C TYR A 294 -4.61 21.88 6.92
N MET A 295 -4.00 21.69 5.75
CA MET A 295 -4.54 22.18 4.47
C MET A 295 -5.80 21.43 4.04
N TYR A 296 -5.90 20.14 4.39
CA TYR A 296 -7.00 19.24 4.02
C TYR A 296 -7.59 18.58 5.27
N PRO A 297 -8.27 19.34 6.15
CA PRO A 297 -8.69 18.86 7.46
C PRO A 297 -9.74 17.75 7.42
N ASN A 298 -10.46 17.61 6.30
CA ASN A 298 -11.52 16.62 6.13
C ASN A 298 -11.18 15.52 5.12
N ALA A 299 -9.97 15.54 4.54
CA ALA A 299 -9.59 14.58 3.52
C ALA A 299 -9.00 13.29 4.13
N SER A 300 -9.20 12.18 3.43
CA SER A 300 -8.41 10.98 3.65
C SER A 300 -7.01 11.18 3.09
N ILE A 301 -5.99 11.08 3.93
CA ILE A 301 -4.59 11.22 3.53
C ILE A 301 -3.99 9.83 3.32
N TRP A 302 -3.52 9.54 2.11
CA TRP A 302 -2.79 8.32 1.78
C TRP A 302 -1.33 8.64 1.48
N LEU A 303 -0.44 7.70 1.78
CA LEU A 303 0.96 7.81 1.43
C LEU A 303 1.34 6.78 0.36
N THR A 304 2.23 7.18 -0.54
CA THR A 304 2.84 6.27 -1.48
C THR A 304 4.28 6.66 -1.75
N GLY A 305 5.08 5.72 -2.22
CA GLY A 305 6.50 5.96 -2.40
C GLY A 305 7.21 4.72 -2.91
N HIS A 306 8.40 4.94 -3.48
CA HIS A 306 9.24 3.90 -4.03
C HIS A 306 10.60 3.90 -3.36
N SER A 307 11.21 2.73 -3.19
CA SER A 307 12.53 2.59 -2.58
C SER A 307 12.54 3.25 -1.19
N LEU A 308 13.54 4.06 -0.89
CA LEU A 308 13.61 4.90 0.31
C LEU A 308 12.30 5.67 0.61
N GLY A 309 11.69 6.29 -0.40
CA GLY A 309 10.44 7.05 -0.24
C GLY A 309 9.27 6.15 0.15
N GLY A 310 9.31 4.87 -0.22
CA GLY A 310 8.34 3.87 0.19
C GLY A 310 8.43 3.58 1.70
N SER A 311 9.61 3.21 2.20
CA SER A 311 9.80 2.95 3.63
C SER A 311 9.49 4.19 4.48
N VAL A 312 9.86 5.38 4.01
CA VAL A 312 9.52 6.64 4.69
C VAL A 312 8.01 6.87 4.76
N SER A 313 7.30 6.64 3.65
CA SER A 313 5.83 6.69 3.62
C SER A 313 5.19 5.70 4.59
N ALA A 314 5.74 4.49 4.72
CA ALA A 314 5.26 3.50 5.68
C ALA A 314 5.56 3.89 7.15
N LEU A 315 6.74 4.45 7.46
CA LEU A 315 7.07 4.96 8.80
C LEU A 315 6.15 6.12 9.21
N ILE A 316 5.86 7.04 8.28
CA ILE A 316 4.89 8.13 8.51
C ILE A 316 3.49 7.53 8.75
N ALA A 317 3.08 6.57 7.93
CA ALA A 317 1.79 5.89 8.04
C ALA A 317 1.61 5.16 9.38
N LEU A 318 2.61 4.40 9.84
CA LEU A 318 2.60 3.76 11.17
C LEU A 318 2.48 4.78 12.29
N SER A 319 3.19 5.90 12.16
CA SER A 319 3.23 6.94 13.20
C SER A 319 1.87 7.60 13.41
N PHE A 320 1.13 7.86 12.32
CA PHE A 320 -0.13 8.60 12.35
C PHE A 320 -1.38 7.74 12.10
N GLY A 321 -1.22 6.44 11.79
CA GLY A 321 -2.32 5.56 11.43
C GLY A 321 -3.00 5.90 10.10
N ALA A 322 -2.19 6.17 9.06
CA ALA A 322 -2.65 6.53 7.72
C ALA A 322 -2.49 5.35 6.74
N PRO A 323 -3.34 5.20 5.70
CA PRO A 323 -3.12 4.22 4.65
C PRO A 323 -1.84 4.49 3.85
N ALA A 324 -1.06 3.45 3.55
CA ALA A 324 0.11 3.58 2.68
C ALA A 324 0.29 2.41 1.72
N VAL A 325 0.73 2.72 0.50
CA VAL A 325 1.10 1.74 -0.52
C VAL A 325 2.51 2.04 -1.00
N THR A 326 3.43 1.11 -0.80
CA THR A 326 4.85 1.32 -1.12
C THR A 326 5.30 0.36 -2.21
N PHE A 327 6.28 0.77 -3.01
CA PHE A 327 6.81 -0.01 -4.13
C PHE A 327 8.31 -0.26 -3.95
N GLU A 328 8.73 -1.52 -4.00
CA GLU A 328 10.14 -1.93 -3.86
C GLU A 328 10.84 -1.25 -2.66
N ALA A 329 10.10 -1.04 -1.56
CA ALA A 329 10.62 -0.39 -0.38
C ALA A 329 11.59 -1.34 0.36
N PRO A 330 12.77 -0.88 0.82
CA PRO A 330 13.58 -1.67 1.76
C PRO A 330 12.79 -2.01 3.03
N GLY A 331 13.16 -3.12 3.68
CA GLY A 331 12.54 -3.56 4.93
C GLY A 331 12.53 -2.45 5.99
N ASP A 332 11.35 -1.99 6.36
CA ASP A 332 11.09 -0.85 7.24
C ASP A 332 10.80 -1.24 8.69
N PHE A 333 10.71 -2.53 8.99
CA PHE A 333 10.49 -3.03 10.35
C PHE A 333 11.67 -2.66 11.28
N LEU A 334 12.92 -2.78 10.80
CA LEU A 334 14.11 -2.42 11.58
C LEU A 334 14.09 -0.96 12.05
N PRO A 335 13.94 0.06 11.17
CA PRO A 335 13.84 1.44 11.62
C PRO A 335 12.55 1.72 12.41
N ALA A 336 11.43 1.06 12.10
CA ALA A 336 10.20 1.20 12.89
C ALA A 336 10.41 0.74 14.35
N SER A 337 11.12 -0.37 14.55
CA SER A 337 11.46 -0.89 15.88
C SER A 337 12.37 0.07 16.65
N ARG A 338 13.39 0.64 16.00
CA ARG A 338 14.29 1.63 16.61
C ARG A 338 13.58 2.94 16.99
N LEU A 339 12.54 3.32 16.24
CA LEU A 339 11.71 4.49 16.54
C LEU A 339 10.60 4.20 17.57
N HIS A 340 10.50 2.96 18.05
CA HIS A 340 9.42 2.49 18.94
C HIS A 340 8.02 2.71 18.37
N LEU A 341 7.91 2.65 17.03
CA LEU A 341 6.62 2.78 16.33
C LEU A 341 5.70 1.59 16.64
N PRO A 342 4.40 1.72 16.33
CA PRO A 342 3.44 0.63 16.51
C PRO A 342 3.79 -0.62 15.73
N LEU A 343 4.13 -1.70 16.45
CA LEU A 343 4.49 -2.99 15.89
C LEU A 343 3.64 -4.13 16.49
N PRO A 344 3.57 -5.30 15.83
CA PRO A 344 2.95 -6.50 16.40
C PRO A 344 3.57 -6.87 17.77
N PRO A 345 2.78 -7.40 18.73
CA PRO A 345 1.37 -7.79 18.63
C PRO A 345 0.35 -6.65 18.79
N GLY A 346 0.76 -5.49 19.33
CA GLY A 346 -0.17 -4.38 19.61
C GLY A 346 -0.74 -3.73 18.34
N MET A 347 0.05 -3.74 17.26
CA MET A 347 -0.32 -3.30 15.92
C MET A 347 -0.33 -4.49 14.96
N PRO A 348 -1.47 -5.19 14.77
CA PRO A 348 -1.57 -6.27 13.80
C PRO A 348 -1.34 -5.78 12.36
N SER A 349 -0.58 -6.54 11.56
CA SER A 349 -0.24 -6.19 10.17
C SER A 349 -1.45 -5.80 9.32
N ASN A 350 -2.55 -6.55 9.42
CA ASN A 350 -3.77 -6.31 8.65
C ASN A 350 -4.53 -5.04 9.07
N LEU A 351 -4.28 -4.51 10.27
CA LEU A 351 -4.87 -3.27 10.79
C LEU A 351 -3.95 -2.06 10.63
N SER A 352 -2.72 -2.23 10.14
CA SER A 352 -1.77 -1.11 9.94
C SER A 352 -2.21 -0.15 8.83
N GLY A 353 -2.95 -0.65 7.83
CA GLY A 353 -3.27 0.10 6.61
C GLY A 353 -2.12 0.20 5.60
N ILE A 354 -1.05 -0.55 5.81
CA ILE A 354 0.17 -0.49 4.99
C ILE A 354 0.24 -1.73 4.09
N THR A 355 0.53 -1.49 2.81
CA THR A 355 0.76 -2.56 1.83
C THR A 355 2.05 -2.29 1.05
N HIS A 356 3.00 -3.21 1.18
CA HIS A 356 4.24 -3.21 0.41
C HIS A 356 4.05 -4.01 -0.88
N VAL A 357 4.49 -3.47 -2.00
CA VAL A 357 4.40 -4.11 -3.32
C VAL A 357 5.80 -4.27 -3.87
N TYR A 358 6.28 -5.50 -4.02
CA TYR A 358 7.62 -5.73 -4.54
C TYR A 358 7.76 -7.08 -5.24
N HIS A 359 8.90 -7.32 -5.87
CA HIS A 359 9.12 -8.56 -6.64
C HIS A 359 10.42 -9.30 -6.29
N THR A 360 10.44 -10.63 -6.42
CA THR A 360 11.55 -11.49 -5.95
C THR A 360 12.88 -11.26 -6.66
N ALA A 361 12.87 -10.68 -7.88
CA ALA A 361 14.10 -10.33 -8.59
C ALA A 361 14.78 -9.03 -8.11
N ASP A 362 14.12 -8.24 -7.26
CA ASP A 362 14.71 -7.03 -6.70
C ASP A 362 15.46 -7.39 -5.41
N PRO A 363 16.79 -7.20 -5.36
CA PRO A 363 17.56 -7.54 -4.18
C PRO A 363 17.36 -6.59 -2.98
N ILE A 364 16.77 -5.40 -3.18
CA ILE A 364 16.64 -4.37 -2.14
C ILE A 364 15.53 -4.71 -1.11
N PRO A 365 14.24 -4.83 -1.48
CA PRO A 365 13.18 -5.23 -0.55
C PRO A 365 13.43 -6.64 -0.01
N MET A 366 14.04 -7.53 -0.81
CA MET A 366 14.42 -8.88 -0.37
C MET A 366 15.58 -8.89 0.67
N GLY A 367 16.25 -7.74 0.89
CA GLY A 367 17.41 -7.59 1.78
C GLY A 367 18.61 -8.49 1.43
N VAL A 368 18.79 -8.80 0.15
CA VAL A 368 19.90 -9.59 -0.37
C VAL A 368 20.94 -8.74 -1.13
N CYS A 369 20.76 -7.42 -1.16
CA CYS A 369 21.70 -6.47 -1.75
C CYS A 369 22.85 -6.08 -0.80
N ASN A 370 23.50 -7.06 -0.16
CA ASN A 370 24.48 -6.83 0.92
C ASN A 370 25.86 -7.48 0.69
N GLY A 371 26.06 -8.21 -0.41
CA GLY A 371 27.33 -8.87 -0.72
C GLY A 371 28.40 -7.92 -1.29
N ALA A 372 29.69 -8.21 -1.07
CA ALA A 372 30.82 -7.42 -1.58
C ALA A 372 30.87 -7.28 -3.12
N TYR A 373 30.18 -8.17 -3.85
CA TYR A 373 30.05 -8.12 -5.31
C TYR A 373 28.68 -7.60 -5.79
N SER A 374 27.84 -7.10 -4.88
CA SER A 374 26.52 -6.58 -5.22
C SER A 374 26.60 -5.15 -5.77
N GLY A 375 25.60 -4.76 -6.56
CA GLY A 375 25.49 -3.39 -7.07
C GLY A 375 25.30 -2.36 -5.96
N CYS A 376 24.57 -2.69 -4.89
CA CYS A 376 24.41 -1.81 -3.73
C CYS A 376 25.74 -1.57 -3.02
N TYR A 377 26.55 -2.63 -2.85
CA TYR A 377 27.89 -2.47 -2.28
C TYR A 377 28.76 -1.53 -3.14
N ALA A 378 28.82 -1.76 -4.45
CA ALA A 378 29.60 -0.91 -5.36
C ALA A 378 29.13 0.56 -5.36
N ALA A 379 27.84 0.80 -5.12
CA ALA A 379 27.26 2.13 -5.02
C ALA A 379 27.31 2.74 -3.60
N GLY A 380 27.77 1.98 -2.60
CA GLY A 380 27.93 2.41 -1.21
C GLY A 380 26.63 2.42 -0.39
N PHE A 381 25.67 1.57 -0.73
CA PHE A 381 24.42 1.36 0.00
C PHE A 381 24.49 0.07 0.84
N ALA A 382 24.37 0.19 2.16
CA ALA A 382 24.37 -0.90 3.12
C ALA A 382 22.94 -1.37 3.40
N MET A 383 22.35 -2.09 2.44
CA MET A 383 20.96 -2.55 2.51
C MET A 383 20.89 -3.93 3.18
N GLU A 384 20.76 -3.96 4.50
CA GLU A 384 20.75 -5.19 5.29
C GLU A 384 19.37 -5.58 5.83
N SER A 385 18.42 -4.64 5.92
CA SER A 385 17.05 -4.93 6.32
C SER A 385 16.27 -5.64 5.21
N LYS A 386 15.39 -6.56 5.62
CA LYS A 386 14.47 -7.32 4.75
C LYS A 386 13.04 -7.38 5.28
N CYS A 387 12.82 -7.13 6.58
CA CYS A 387 11.51 -7.30 7.18
C CYS A 387 10.65 -6.06 6.99
N HIS A 388 9.39 -6.26 6.58
CA HIS A 388 8.44 -5.17 6.36
C HIS A 388 7.37 -5.11 7.45
N THR A 389 6.85 -3.91 7.65
CA THR A 389 5.64 -3.69 8.43
C THR A 389 4.38 -3.93 7.58
N GLY A 390 3.21 -4.06 8.22
CA GLY A 390 1.96 -4.26 7.49
C GLY A 390 1.89 -5.54 6.66
N GLU A 391 1.28 -5.46 5.48
CA GLU A 391 1.08 -6.58 4.56
C GLU A 391 1.92 -6.42 3.28
N THR A 392 2.30 -7.53 2.67
CA THR A 392 3.13 -7.59 1.46
C THR A 392 2.38 -8.26 0.31
N ILE A 393 2.38 -7.62 -0.86
CA ILE A 393 2.05 -8.21 -2.16
C ILE A 393 3.37 -8.54 -2.85
N LEU A 394 3.70 -9.84 -2.87
CA LEU A 394 4.94 -10.33 -3.47
C LEU A 394 4.69 -10.88 -4.88
N TYR A 395 5.36 -10.31 -5.87
CA TYR A 395 5.40 -10.84 -7.23
C TYR A 395 6.61 -11.76 -7.42
N ASP A 396 6.39 -13.07 -7.59
CA ASP A 396 7.49 -14.03 -7.77
C ASP A 396 8.04 -14.04 -9.21
N THR A 397 8.72 -12.96 -9.60
CA THR A 397 9.32 -12.78 -10.94
C THR A 397 10.46 -13.76 -11.23
N VAL A 398 11.21 -14.20 -10.21
CA VAL A 398 12.28 -15.20 -10.38
C VAL A 398 11.68 -16.53 -10.81
N LYS A 399 10.66 -17.04 -10.10
CA LYS A 399 10.07 -18.33 -10.40
C LYS A 399 9.14 -18.30 -11.62
N VAL A 400 8.30 -17.26 -11.73
CA VAL A 400 7.26 -17.19 -12.77
C VAL A 400 7.82 -16.69 -14.10
N LYS A 401 8.69 -15.67 -14.07
CA LYS A 401 9.24 -15.03 -15.29
C LYS A 401 10.70 -15.42 -15.57
N GLY A 402 11.35 -16.19 -14.70
CA GLY A 402 12.75 -16.59 -14.87
C GLY A 402 13.74 -15.43 -14.73
N TRP A 403 13.36 -14.35 -14.06
CA TRP A 403 14.24 -13.19 -13.88
C TRP A 403 15.42 -13.56 -12.99
N SER A 404 16.58 -12.98 -13.30
CA SER A 404 17.73 -13.02 -12.40
C SER A 404 17.59 -11.91 -11.35
N VAL A 405 18.06 -12.18 -10.13
CA VAL A 405 18.11 -11.16 -9.08
C VAL A 405 19.11 -10.08 -9.49
N ASP A 406 18.65 -8.85 -9.67
CA ASP A 406 19.45 -7.75 -10.21
C ASP A 406 18.92 -6.39 -9.73
N VAL A 407 19.81 -5.57 -9.15
CA VAL A 407 19.47 -4.22 -8.67
C VAL A 407 18.91 -3.31 -9.76
N ARG A 408 19.17 -3.60 -11.05
CA ARG A 408 18.58 -2.82 -12.16
C ARG A 408 17.07 -3.02 -12.28
N THR A 409 16.54 -4.12 -11.76
CA THR A 409 15.10 -4.40 -11.73
C THR A 409 14.36 -3.62 -10.63
N HIS A 410 15.08 -3.00 -9.70
CA HIS A 410 14.54 -2.13 -8.64
C HIS A 410 13.86 -0.86 -9.16
N ARG A 411 13.92 -0.52 -10.45
CA ARG A 411 13.35 0.74 -10.93
C ARG A 411 11.83 0.66 -10.92
N ILE A 412 11.15 1.70 -10.43
CA ILE A 412 9.68 1.79 -10.49
C ILE A 412 9.10 1.56 -11.90
N ALA A 413 9.82 1.98 -12.95
CA ALA A 413 9.44 1.71 -14.34
C ALA A 413 9.40 0.21 -14.67
N GLU A 414 10.30 -0.60 -14.12
CA GLU A 414 10.30 -2.06 -14.30
C GLU A 414 9.07 -2.70 -13.64
N VAL A 415 8.67 -2.20 -12.48
CA VAL A 415 7.42 -2.59 -11.81
C VAL A 415 6.22 -2.26 -12.69
N ILE A 416 6.11 -1.02 -13.17
CA ILE A 416 4.98 -0.57 -13.99
C ILE A 416 4.92 -1.34 -15.33
N ASP A 417 6.03 -1.36 -16.07
CA ASP A 417 6.06 -1.78 -17.46
C ASP A 417 6.21 -3.30 -17.63
N LYS A 418 6.73 -4.02 -16.62
CA LYS A 418 7.02 -5.45 -16.74
C LYS A 418 6.41 -6.31 -15.66
N VAL A 419 6.20 -5.81 -14.44
CA VAL A 419 5.53 -6.59 -13.38
C VAL A 419 4.02 -6.42 -13.51
N LEU A 420 3.52 -5.18 -13.51
CA LEU A 420 2.09 -4.87 -13.47
C LEU A 420 1.42 -4.83 -14.86
N ALA A 421 2.21 -4.82 -15.94
CA ALA A 421 1.69 -4.76 -17.30
C ALA A 421 0.80 -5.96 -17.69
N GLU A 422 1.07 -7.13 -17.11
CA GLU A 422 0.34 -8.38 -17.38
C GLU A 422 -0.36 -8.90 -16.12
N PRO A 423 -1.51 -9.58 -16.26
CA PRO A 423 -2.20 -10.17 -15.12
C PRO A 423 -1.39 -11.31 -14.52
N TRP A 424 -1.34 -11.40 -13.19
CA TRP A 424 -0.76 -12.55 -12.51
C TRP A 424 -1.84 -13.59 -12.22
N GLU A 425 -1.51 -14.85 -12.44
CA GLU A 425 -2.42 -15.94 -12.10
C GLU A 425 -2.43 -16.10 -10.58
N ASP A 426 -3.62 -16.10 -10.00
CA ASP A 426 -3.84 -16.36 -8.58
C ASP A 426 -3.23 -17.72 -8.21
N GLU A 427 -2.37 -17.77 -7.19
CA GLU A 427 -1.68 -19.01 -6.82
C GLU A 427 -2.66 -20.13 -6.43
N GLU A 428 -3.81 -19.77 -5.85
CA GLU A 428 -4.91 -20.70 -5.57
C GLU A 428 -5.49 -21.30 -6.85
N LEU A 429 -5.74 -20.49 -7.87
CA LEU A 429 -6.23 -20.99 -9.17
C LEU A 429 -5.19 -21.88 -9.86
N ARG A 430 -3.90 -21.53 -9.76
CA ARG A 430 -2.80 -22.34 -10.28
C ARG A 430 -2.70 -23.67 -9.56
N ASN A 431 -2.82 -23.69 -8.24
CA ASN A 431 -2.78 -24.90 -7.42
C ASN A 431 -4.00 -25.78 -7.67
N GLU A 432 -5.21 -25.21 -7.74
CA GLU A 432 -6.43 -25.93 -8.11
C GLU A 432 -6.36 -26.51 -9.53
N GLU A 433 -5.80 -25.77 -10.48
CA GLU A 433 -5.63 -26.25 -11.85
C GLU A 433 -4.60 -27.37 -11.91
N LYS A 434 -3.51 -27.25 -11.16
CA LYS A 434 -2.50 -28.31 -11.02
C LYS A 434 -3.06 -29.55 -10.33
N GLU A 435 -3.89 -29.39 -9.30
CA GLU A 435 -4.63 -30.49 -8.68
C GLU A 435 -5.66 -31.11 -9.63
N ARG A 436 -6.37 -30.31 -10.42
CA ARG A 436 -7.26 -30.80 -11.47
C ARG A 436 -6.51 -31.56 -12.55
N GLU A 437 -5.32 -31.10 -12.95
CA GLU A 437 -4.47 -31.82 -13.91
C GLU A 437 -3.93 -33.13 -13.33
N ILE A 438 -3.43 -33.12 -12.10
CA ILE A 438 -2.99 -34.33 -11.39
C ILE A 438 -4.16 -35.33 -11.28
N SER A 439 -5.35 -34.86 -10.90
CA SER A 439 -6.56 -35.67 -10.82
C SER A 439 -6.98 -36.26 -12.18
N LYS A 440 -6.87 -35.50 -13.28
CA LYS A 440 -7.09 -35.99 -14.65
C LYS A 440 -6.08 -37.07 -15.06
N VAL A 441 -4.81 -36.92 -14.71
CA VAL A 441 -3.77 -37.92 -15.00
C VAL A 441 -4.02 -39.20 -14.20
N VAL A 442 -4.36 -39.08 -12.91
CA VAL A 442 -4.67 -40.21 -12.03
C VAL A 442 -5.89 -40.97 -12.54
N THR A 443 -7.00 -40.28 -12.86
CA THR A 443 -8.22 -40.90 -13.39
C THR A 443 -8.02 -41.56 -14.76
N ASN A 444 -7.25 -40.95 -15.66
CA ASN A 444 -6.91 -41.55 -16.96
C ASN A 444 -6.05 -42.81 -16.82
N ASN A 445 -5.08 -42.82 -15.90
CA ASN A 445 -4.27 -44.00 -15.63
C ASN A 445 -5.09 -45.12 -14.98
N PHE A 446 -6.00 -44.78 -14.07
CA PHE A 446 -6.92 -45.75 -13.45
C PHE A 446 -7.86 -46.38 -14.49
N GLY A 447 -8.41 -45.57 -15.41
CA GLY A 447 -9.21 -46.06 -16.54
C GLY A 447 -8.45 -47.01 -17.47
N ARG A 448 -7.16 -46.74 -17.73
CA ARG A 448 -6.28 -47.63 -18.50
C ARG A 448 -6.05 -48.96 -17.78
N ILE A 449 -5.83 -48.94 -16.47
CA ILE A 449 -5.64 -50.16 -15.65
C ILE A 449 -6.93 -51.01 -15.64
N ILE A 450 -8.11 -50.40 -15.46
CA ILE A 450 -9.39 -51.11 -15.53
C ILE A 450 -9.63 -51.70 -16.94
N SER A 451 -9.26 -50.97 -18.00
CA SER A 451 -9.37 -51.48 -19.38
C SER A 451 -8.43 -52.66 -19.64
N TYR A 452 -7.24 -52.67 -19.00
CA TYR A 452 -6.29 -53.77 -19.10
C TYR A 452 -6.78 -55.00 -18.32
N LEU A 453 -7.22 -54.80 -17.07
CA LEU A 453 -7.76 -55.86 -16.22
C LEU A 453 -9.04 -56.47 -16.80
N SER A 454 -9.91 -55.69 -17.43
CA SER A 454 -11.10 -56.20 -18.12
C SER A 454 -10.74 -57.03 -19.37
N ARG A 455 -9.69 -56.66 -20.11
CA ARG A 455 -9.15 -57.47 -21.21
C ARG A 455 -8.54 -58.78 -20.71
N VAL A 456 -7.76 -58.74 -19.62
CA VAL A 456 -7.22 -59.94 -18.97
C VAL A 456 -8.36 -60.84 -18.47
N ALA A 457 -9.36 -60.30 -17.78
CA ALA A 457 -10.53 -61.05 -17.30
C ALA A 457 -11.33 -61.69 -18.45
N SER A 458 -11.45 -61.01 -19.61
CA SER A 458 -12.11 -61.57 -20.80
C SER A 458 -11.31 -62.71 -21.44
N GLN A 459 -9.98 -62.72 -21.27
CA GLN A 459 -9.08 -63.77 -21.74
C GLN A 459 -9.13 -65.00 -20.81
N TRP A 460 -9.24 -64.77 -19.50
CA TRP A 460 -9.45 -65.83 -18.49
C TRP A 460 -10.84 -66.48 -18.56
N ARG A 461 -11.91 -65.74 -18.91
CA ARG A 461 -13.24 -66.34 -19.16
C ARG A 461 -13.25 -67.35 -20.30
N ARG A 462 -12.36 -67.22 -21.29
CA ARG A 462 -12.23 -68.20 -22.38
C ARG A 462 -11.50 -69.48 -21.95
N ILE A 463 -10.62 -69.39 -20.96
CA ILE A 463 -9.87 -70.54 -20.42
C ILE A 463 -10.75 -71.37 -19.49
N ILE A 464 -11.61 -70.72 -18.69
CA ILE A 464 -12.53 -71.41 -17.77
C ILE A 464 -13.64 -72.18 -18.52
N HIS A 465 -14.00 -71.80 -19.75
CA HIS A 465 -14.98 -72.54 -20.57
C HIS A 465 -14.42 -73.76 -21.30
N GLN A 466 -13.12 -74.06 -21.20
CA GLN A 466 -12.49 -75.22 -21.84
C GLN A 466 -12.25 -76.39 -20.87
N TRP A 467 -12.52 -76.21 -19.57
CA TRP A 467 -12.35 -77.24 -18.54
C TRP A 467 -13.61 -77.34 -17.66
N GLY A 468 -14.36 -78.43 -17.85
CA GLY A 468 -15.16 -79.09 -16.81
C GLY A 468 -16.40 -78.35 -16.30
N GLY A 469 -17.58 -78.85 -16.66
CA GLY A 469 -18.85 -78.38 -16.12
C GLY A 469 -19.06 -78.67 -14.63
N VAL A 470 -20.14 -78.07 -14.11
CA VAL A 470 -21.16 -78.62 -13.20
C VAL A 470 -21.69 -77.52 -12.26
N HIS A 471 -23.02 -77.35 -12.37
CA HIS A 471 -24.01 -76.84 -11.42
C HIS A 471 -24.10 -75.36 -10.97
N SER A 472 -25.35 -74.92 -11.07
CA SER A 472 -26.07 -73.80 -10.46
C SER A 472 -25.60 -73.35 -9.07
N LEU A 473 -25.71 -72.05 -8.78
CA LEU A 473 -26.76 -71.49 -7.91
C LEU A 473 -26.71 -69.94 -7.89
N ILE A 474 -27.92 -69.37 -8.05
CA ILE A 474 -28.46 -68.14 -7.46
C ILE A 474 -27.96 -66.77 -7.97
N GLU A 475 -28.90 -66.09 -8.62
CA GLU A 475 -28.99 -64.65 -8.85
C GLU A 475 -28.84 -63.81 -7.57
N GLN A 476 -28.21 -62.64 -7.65
CA GLN A 476 -28.89 -61.41 -7.21
C GLN A 476 -28.31 -60.16 -7.89
N ASN A 477 -29.24 -59.33 -8.32
CA ASN A 477 -29.14 -58.15 -9.17
C ASN A 477 -28.23 -57.02 -8.64
N TYR A 478 -27.56 -56.33 -9.56
CA TYR A 478 -27.73 -54.87 -9.66
C TYR A 478 -27.42 -54.36 -11.08
N GLN A 479 -28.43 -53.75 -11.69
CA GLN A 479 -28.35 -53.13 -13.02
C GLN A 479 -27.60 -51.79 -12.93
N VAL A 480 -26.63 -51.58 -13.81
CA VAL A 480 -26.26 -50.23 -14.27
C VAL A 480 -26.32 -50.25 -15.79
N SER A 481 -27.32 -49.54 -16.30
CA SER A 481 -27.61 -49.35 -17.71
C SER A 481 -26.59 -48.40 -18.34
N SER A 482 -25.87 -48.94 -19.32
CA SER A 482 -25.03 -48.22 -20.28
C SER A 482 -25.91 -47.40 -21.22
N TRP A 483 -25.58 -46.12 -21.44
CA TRP A 483 -25.92 -45.42 -22.69
C TRP A 483 -24.78 -44.51 -23.17
N GLY A 484 -23.95 -45.10 -24.04
CA GLY A 484 -23.72 -44.66 -25.42
C GLY A 484 -23.57 -43.17 -25.74
N TRP A 485 -22.33 -42.79 -26.09
CA TRP A 485 -21.98 -41.56 -26.76
C TRP A 485 -22.62 -41.47 -28.16
N ARG A 486 -23.36 -40.39 -28.43
CA ARG A 486 -23.62 -39.90 -29.79
C ARG A 486 -23.31 -38.40 -29.88
N ARG A 487 -22.41 -38.08 -30.83
CA ARG A 487 -22.12 -36.72 -31.32
C ARG A 487 -23.41 -36.04 -31.77
N ARG A 488 -23.63 -34.80 -31.30
CA ARG A 488 -24.57 -33.84 -31.91
C ARG A 488 -24.05 -32.42 -31.62
N GLY A 489 -23.65 -31.72 -32.67
CA GLY A 489 -23.38 -30.27 -32.61
C GLY A 489 -24.68 -29.47 -32.57
N HIS A 490 -24.64 -28.33 -31.87
CA HIS A 490 -25.52 -27.15 -31.86
C HIS A 490 -25.56 -26.58 -30.43
N LYS A 491 -25.67 -25.29 -30.14
CA LYS A 491 -25.92 -24.06 -30.89
C LYS A 491 -25.58 -22.94 -29.88
N LYS A 492 -24.97 -21.84 -30.32
CA LYS A 492 -25.02 -20.58 -29.57
C LYS A 492 -26.50 -20.24 -29.33
N ARG A 493 -26.89 -20.01 -28.08
CA ARG A 493 -28.15 -19.38 -27.72
C ARG A 493 -27.91 -17.87 -27.55
N PRO A 494 -28.77 -17.01 -28.10
CA PRO A 494 -28.78 -15.59 -27.78
C PRO A 494 -29.71 -15.35 -26.56
N GLY A 495 -29.36 -14.37 -25.73
CA GLY A 495 -30.09 -13.94 -24.53
C GLY A 495 -29.09 -13.22 -23.64
N ASN A 496 -28.82 -11.93 -23.83
CA ASN A 496 -29.65 -10.76 -23.51
C ASN A 496 -29.76 -10.56 -21.98
N GLY A 497 -29.03 -9.55 -21.52
CA GLY A 497 -28.73 -9.23 -20.12
C GLY A 497 -27.30 -8.69 -20.10
N LYS A 498 -27.13 -7.43 -20.50
CA LYS A 498 -25.87 -6.71 -20.31
C LYS A 498 -25.78 -6.41 -18.81
N ASP A 499 -25.10 -7.28 -18.08
CA ASP A 499 -24.46 -6.87 -16.83
C ASP A 499 -23.19 -6.14 -17.25
N GLU A 500 -23.07 -4.86 -16.87
CA GLU A 500 -21.91 -4.01 -17.16
C GLU A 500 -20.65 -4.42 -16.37
N ASP A 501 -20.70 -5.58 -15.69
CA ASP A 501 -19.67 -6.11 -14.79
C ASP A 501 -18.71 -7.11 -15.46
N ASP A 502 -19.01 -7.61 -16.66
CA ASP A 502 -18.24 -8.68 -17.33
C ASP A 502 -16.99 -8.20 -18.09
N ASP A 503 -16.80 -6.89 -18.25
CA ASP A 503 -15.59 -6.32 -18.89
C ASP A 503 -14.38 -6.24 -17.91
N TRP A 504 -14.62 -6.39 -16.60
CA TRP A 504 -13.63 -6.14 -15.55
C TRP A 504 -12.89 -7.39 -15.05
N LYS A 505 -13.36 -8.59 -15.40
CA LYS A 505 -12.59 -9.85 -15.23
C LYS A 505 -11.39 -9.95 -16.17
N GLN A 506 -11.22 -8.98 -17.07
CA GLN A 506 -10.18 -8.97 -18.09
C GLN A 506 -8.80 -8.50 -17.57
N HIS A 507 -8.72 -7.98 -16.34
CA HIS A 507 -7.47 -7.44 -15.78
C HIS A 507 -6.66 -8.40 -14.89
N GLY A 508 -7.15 -9.62 -14.63
CA GLY A 508 -6.46 -10.67 -13.86
C GLY A 508 -5.91 -10.27 -12.47
N GLY A 509 -5.34 -11.24 -11.75
CA GLY A 509 -5.17 -11.17 -10.30
C GLY A 509 -3.94 -10.39 -9.84
N VAL A 510 -4.10 -9.57 -8.80
CA VAL A 510 -3.00 -9.11 -7.93
C VAL A 510 -2.79 -10.19 -6.85
N PRO A 511 -1.55 -10.61 -6.54
CA PRO A 511 -1.31 -11.54 -5.44
C PRO A 511 -1.93 -11.04 -4.13
N LYS A 512 -2.42 -11.96 -3.30
CA LYS A 512 -3.04 -11.58 -2.02
C LYS A 512 -2.00 -10.90 -1.11
N PRO A 513 -2.36 -9.78 -0.45
CA PRO A 513 -1.53 -9.21 0.60
C PRO A 513 -1.40 -10.19 1.77
N MET A 514 -0.17 -10.43 2.23
CA MET A 514 0.13 -11.34 3.34
C MET A 514 1.10 -10.68 4.33
N PRO A 515 0.91 -10.84 5.65
CA PRO A 515 1.90 -10.37 6.62
C PRO A 515 3.20 -11.18 6.52
N GLU A 516 4.32 -10.56 6.84
CA GLU A 516 5.60 -11.26 7.00
C GLU A 516 5.67 -11.87 8.42
N GLU A 517 5.74 -13.20 8.49
CA GLU A 517 5.82 -13.94 9.75
C GLU A 517 7.27 -14.35 10.06
N ASP A 518 7.66 -14.30 11.33
CA ASP A 518 8.98 -14.74 11.84
C ASP A 518 10.19 -14.13 11.10
N CYS A 519 10.03 -12.92 10.56
CA CYS A 519 11.12 -12.23 9.89
C CYS A 519 12.11 -11.66 10.91
N VAL A 520 13.40 -11.94 10.70
CA VAL A 520 14.50 -11.48 11.56
C VAL A 520 15.55 -10.75 10.73
N ASP A 521 15.71 -9.46 11.01
CA ASP A 521 16.80 -8.63 10.52
C ASP A 521 18.07 -8.80 11.36
N CYS A 522 19.22 -8.48 10.76
CA CYS A 522 20.47 -8.25 11.50
C CYS A 522 20.98 -9.40 12.39
N PHE A 523 20.64 -10.65 12.07
CA PHE A 523 21.01 -11.83 12.85
C PHE A 523 22.53 -12.03 13.11
N LYS A 524 23.39 -11.31 12.38
CA LYS A 524 24.86 -11.35 12.54
C LYS A 524 25.37 -10.42 13.66
N TRP A 525 24.53 -9.50 14.14
CA TRP A 525 24.89 -8.43 15.06
C TRP A 525 24.37 -8.71 16.47
N GLU A 526 25.17 -8.33 17.47
CA GLU A 526 24.77 -8.31 18.89
C GLU A 526 24.46 -6.86 19.29
N PHE A 527 23.21 -6.62 19.69
CA PHE A 527 22.73 -5.30 20.10
C PHE A 527 22.70 -5.19 21.62
N GLY A 528 23.25 -4.11 22.15
CA GLY A 528 23.29 -3.81 23.58
C GLY A 528 23.98 -2.48 23.83
N ASP A 529 24.04 -2.04 25.07
CA ASP A 529 24.77 -0.81 25.42
C ASP A 529 26.18 -1.19 25.87
N TRP A 530 27.17 -0.89 25.02
CA TRP A 530 28.58 -1.21 25.22
C TRP A 530 29.41 0.07 25.27
N ASP A 531 30.55 0.01 25.96
CA ASP A 531 31.53 1.11 25.90
C ASP A 531 32.09 1.22 24.46
N GLN A 532 32.05 2.43 23.90
CA GLN A 532 32.66 2.72 22.60
C GLN A 532 34.17 2.45 22.66
N LYS A 533 34.69 1.72 21.67
CA LYS A 533 36.12 1.37 21.56
C LYS A 533 36.89 2.36 20.70
#